data_AF-A0A5D0GKB4-F1
#
_entry.id   AF-A0A5D0GKB4-F1
#
_cell.length_a   1.000
_cell.length_b   1.000
_cell.length_c   1.000
_cell.angle_alpha   90.00
_cell.angle_beta   90.00
_cell.angle_gamma   90.00
#
_symmetry.space_group_name_H-M   'P 1'
#
loop_
_entity.id
_entity.type
_entity.pdbx_description
1 polymer ?
#
loop_
_entity_poly.entity_id
_entity_poly.type
_entity_poly.pdbx_seq_one_letter_code
_entity_poly.pdbx_strand_id
1 'polypeptide(L)' 'MENLSELKKTQIKLQSRYKQLIEQAYNLRESDSAQSDISEFKAIKLLNKLNRLKYIFRETPKKNLL' A
#
# COMPACT_ATOMS: atom_id res chain seq x y z
N MET A 1 -14.07 12.29 13.21
CA MET A 1 -13.84 12.38 11.74
C MET A 1 -12.35 12.50 11.39
N GLU A 2 -11.54 13.14 12.22
CA GLU A 2 -10.08 13.35 12.05
C GLU A 2 -9.26 12.05 11.84
N ASN A 3 -9.56 10.98 12.58
CA ASN A 3 -8.87 9.69 12.43
C ASN A 3 -9.09 9.04 11.05
N LEU A 4 -10.26 9.25 10.42
CA LEU A 4 -10.54 8.68 9.11
C LEU A 4 -9.77 9.41 7.99
N SER A 5 -9.63 10.73 8.12
CA SER A 5 -8.81 11.51 7.19
C SER A 5 -7.33 11.15 7.28
N GLU A 6 -6.81 10.89 8.47
CA GLU A 6 -5.40 10.51 8.64
C GLU A 6 -5.12 9.09 8.12
N LEU A 7 -6.07 8.17 8.31
CA LEU A 7 -6.00 6.83 7.70
C LEU A 7 -6.03 6.91 6.16
N LYS A 8 -6.85 7.79 5.58
CA LYS A 8 -6.87 8.01 4.11
C LYS A 8 -5.54 8.59 3.60
N LYS A 9 -4.98 9.59 4.29
CA LYS A 9 -3.65 10.14 3.93
C LYS A 9 -2.58 9.04 3.98
N THR A 10 -2.60 8.22 5.02
CA THR A 10 -1.68 7.08 5.15
C THR A 10 -1.86 6.08 4.01
N GLN A 11 -3.10 5.75 3.64
CA GLN A 11 -3.40 4.87 2.51
C GLN A 11 -2.84 5.42 1.19
N ILE A 12 -3.01 6.72 0.92
CA ILE A 12 -2.48 7.38 -0.28
C ILE A 12 -0.95 7.30 -0.31
N LYS A 13 -0.28 7.58 0.82
CA LYS A 13 1.18 7.47 0.93
C LYS A 13 1.67 6.05 0.67
N LEU A 14 1.00 5.05 1.26
CA LEU A 14 1.32 3.63 1.06
C LEU A 14 1.12 3.20 -0.40
N GLN A 15 0.05 3.66 -1.06
CA GLN A 15 -0.20 3.37 -2.48
C GLN A 15 0.86 4.00 -3.39
N SER A 16 1.23 5.26 -3.14
CA SER A 16 2.28 5.94 -3.90
C SER A 16 3.61 5.19 -3.76
N ARG A 17 3.99 4.82 -2.54
CA ARG A 17 5.23 4.08 -2.30
C ARG A 17 5.22 2.68 -2.90
N TYR A 18 4.08 1.99 -2.86
CA TYR A 18 3.91 0.70 -3.52
C TYR A 18 4.19 0.80 -5.03
N LYS A 19 3.59 1.79 -5.71
CA LYS A 19 3.82 2.00 -7.16
C LYS A 19 5.29 2.27 -7.48
N GLN A 20 5.94 3.13 -6.69
CA GLN A 20 7.37 3.41 -6.85
C GLN A 20 8.24 2.16 -6.72
N LEU A 21 7.93 1.28 -5.76
CA LEU A 21 8.71 0.05 -5.56
C LEU A 21 8.50 -0.96 -6.69
N ILE A 22 7.28 -1.06 -7.25
CA ILE A 22 7.01 -1.89 -8.43
C ILE A 22 7.77 -1.36 -9.65
N GLU A 23 7.75 -0.05 -9.87
CA GLU A 23 8.50 0.59 -10.95
C GLU A 23 10.02 0.37 -10.79
N GLN A 24 10.54 0.52 -9.58
CA GLN A 24 11.95 0.23 -9.27
C GLN A 24 12.30 -1.24 -9.52
N ALA A 25 11.47 -2.18 -9.05
CA ALA A 25 11.68 -3.60 -9.30
C ALA A 25 11.71 -3.90 -10.81
N TYR A 26 10.77 -3.34 -11.56
CA TYR A 26 10.71 -3.50 -13.01
C TYR A 26 11.95 -2.96 -13.72
N ASN A 27 12.36 -1.73 -13.40
CA ASN A 27 13.52 -1.08 -14.01
C ASN A 27 14.84 -1.80 -13.69
N LEU A 28 14.94 -2.41 -12.52
CA LEU A 28 16.16 -3.10 -12.06
C LEU A 28 16.20 -4.58 -12.45
N ARG A 29 15.10 -5.14 -12.99
CA ARG A 29 14.92 -6.58 -13.20
C ARG A 29 16.10 -7.26 -13.91
N GLU A 30 16.61 -6.63 -14.96
CA GLU A 30 17.70 -7.19 -15.78
C GLU A 30 19.08 -6.57 -15.46
N SER A 31 19.13 -5.45 -14.72
CA SER A 31 20.36 -4.70 -14.46
C SER A 31 20.93 -4.93 -13.05
N ASP A 32 20.07 -5.12 -12.07
CA ASP A 32 20.41 -5.44 -10.68
C ASP A 32 19.28 -6.27 -10.08
N SER A 33 19.33 -7.58 -10.33
CA SER A 33 18.30 -8.52 -9.90
C SER A 33 18.15 -8.58 -8.39
N ALA A 34 19.25 -8.45 -7.64
CA ALA A 34 19.21 -8.43 -6.17
C ALA A 34 18.41 -7.22 -5.65
N GLN A 35 18.63 -6.03 -6.20
CA GLN A 35 17.87 -4.85 -5.81
C GLN A 35 16.42 -4.87 -6.35
N SER A 36 16.19 -5.52 -7.49
CA SER A 36 14.85 -5.80 -8.01
C SER A 36 14.04 -6.64 -7.01
N ASP A 37 14.57 -7.78 -6.58
CA ASP A 37 13.94 -8.70 -5.61
C ASP A 37 13.63 -7.99 -4.27
N ILE A 38 14.58 -7.18 -3.78
CA ILE A 38 14.40 -6.37 -2.56
C ILE A 38 13.23 -5.38 -2.73
N SER A 39 13.12 -4.74 -3.89
CA SER A 39 12.06 -3.78 -4.19
C SER A 39 10.70 -4.46 -4.30
N GLU A 40 10.63 -5.61 -4.98
CA GLU A 40 9.43 -6.43 -5.09
C GLU A 40 8.94 -6.92 -3.72
N PHE A 41 9.83 -7.46 -2.89
CA PHE A 41 9.52 -7.89 -1.53
C PHE A 41 8.93 -6.76 -0.68
N LYS A 42 9.51 -5.55 -0.76
CA LYS A 42 8.98 -4.36 -0.08
C LYS A 42 7.60 -3.97 -0.64
N ALA A 43 7.39 -4.06 -1.95
CA ALA A 43 6.10 -3.78 -2.57
C ALA A 43 5.01 -4.75 -2.07
N ILE A 44 5.30 -6.06 -2.03
CA ILE A 44 4.37 -7.09 -1.52
C ILE A 44 3.98 -6.79 -0.06
N LYS A 45 4.94 -6.40 0.79
CA LYS A 45 4.64 -5.99 2.18
C LYS A 45 3.70 -4.80 2.25
N LEU A 46 3.86 -3.80 1.37
CA LEU A 46 2.95 -2.64 1.31
C LEU A 46 1.57 -3.03 0.79
N LEU A 47 1.50 -3.89 -0.23
CA LEU A 47 0.23 -4.41 -0.75
C LEU A 47 -0.56 -5.11 0.35
N ASN A 48 0.09 -5.94 1.17
CA ASN A 48 -0.55 -6.59 2.31
C ASN A 48 -1.09 -5.58 3.34
N LYS A 49 -0.34 -4.50 3.64
CA LYS A 49 -0.85 -3.42 4.50
C LYS A 49 -2.07 -2.72 3.90
N LEU A 50 -2.04 -2.43 2.60
CA LEU A 50 -3.16 -1.82 1.88
C LEU A 50 -4.41 -2.72 1.88
N ASN A 51 -4.23 -4.03 1.69
CA ASN A 51 -5.32 -5.01 1.75
C ASN A 51 -5.95 -5.06 3.15
N ARG A 52 -5.14 -5.03 4.21
CA ARG A 52 -5.62 -4.95 5.60
C ARG A 52 -6.42 -3.66 5.85
N LEU A 53 -5.93 -2.51 5.37
CA LEU A 53 -6.67 -1.25 5.47
C LEU A 53 -8.02 -1.32 4.73
N LYS A 54 -8.02 -1.85 3.50
CA LYS A 54 -9.24 -2.04 2.70
C LYS A 54 -10.25 -2.94 3.42
N TYR A 55 -9.78 -4.01 4.05
CA TYR A 55 -10.60 -4.92 4.83
C TYR A 55 -11.26 -4.19 6.02
N ILE A 56 -10.47 -3.47 6.82
CA ILE A 56 -10.98 -2.69 7.96
C ILE A 56 -12.04 -1.70 7.50
N PHE A 57 -11.79 -0.92 6.42
CA PHE A 57 -12.78 0.02 5.89
C PHE A 57 -14.06 -0.64 5.37
N ARG A 58 -14.01 -1.91 4.95
CA ARG A 58 -15.18 -2.68 4.53
C ARG A 58 -15.99 -3.16 5.74
N GLU A 59 -15.33 -3.52 6.82
CA GLU A 59 -15.98 -4.00 8.05
C GLU A 59 -16.46 -2.88 8.96
N THR A 60 -15.99 -1.63 8.82
CA THR A 60 -16.57 -0.50 9.54
C THR A 60 -18.04 -0.38 9.13
N PRO A 61 -19.01 -0.74 10.00
CA PRO A 61 -20.41 -0.62 9.64
C PRO A 61 -20.68 0.86 9.37
N LYS A 62 -21.57 1.17 8.43
CA LYS A 62 -22.15 2.52 8.29
C LYS A 62 -22.85 2.88 9.59
N LYS A 63 -22.12 3.34 10.61
CA LYS A 63 -22.66 3.65 11.94
C LYS A 63 -23.30 5.05 11.97
N ASN A 64 -23.93 5.47 10.86
CA ASN A 64 -24.59 6.77 10.69
C ASN A 64 -25.76 6.66 9.68
N LEU A 65 -26.70 5.73 9.90
CA LEU A 65 -28.01 5.74 9.23
C LEU A 65 -29.07 5.24 10.21
N LEU A 66 -29.23 5.94 11.33
CA LEU A 66 -30.45 6.01 12.15
C LEU A 66 -30.51 7.40 12.76
#